data_AF-A0A6V8LJV3-F1
#
_entry.id   AF-A0A6V8LJV3-F1
#
_cell.length_a   1.000
_cell.length_b   1.000
_cell.length_c   1.000
_cell.angle_alpha   90.00
_cell.angle_beta   90.00
_cell.angle_gamma   90.00
#
_symmetry.space_group_name_H-M   'P 1'
#
loop_
_entity.id
_entity.type
_entity.pdbx_description
1 polymer ?
#
loop_
_entity_poly.entity_id
_entity_poly.type
_entity_poly.pdbx_seq_one_letter_code
_entity_poly.pdbx_strand_id
1 'polypeptide(L)' 'MVTVLIVDDDDLMRAGLRAVLSSDETIDVVGEAADGRAALDRVRQLSPRWC' A
#
# COMPACT_ATOMS: atom_id res chain seq x y z
N MET A 1 3.35 -5.11 13.67
CA MET A 1 2.46 -5.03 12.50
C MET A 1 2.81 -3.74 11.76
N VAL A 2 3.23 -3.85 10.51
CA VAL A 2 3.66 -2.74 9.66
C VAL A 2 2.57 -2.46 8.64
N THR A 3 2.13 -1.21 8.55
CA THR A 3 1.07 -0.79 7.63
C THR A 3 1.68 -0.26 6.33
N VAL A 4 1.27 -0.83 5.20
CA VAL A 4 1.86 -0.55 3.88
C VAL A 4 0.80 -0.06 2.89
N LEU A 5 1.14 1.00 2.14
CA LEU A 5 0.43 1.44 0.95
C LEU A 5 1.35 1.17 -0.25
N ILE A 6 0.89 0.39 -1.24
CA ILE A 6 1.68 0.09 -2.44
C ILE A 6 1.43 1.19 -3.48
N VAL A 7 2.50 1.73 -4.07
CA VAL A 7 2.43 2.77 -5.10
C VAL A 7 3.30 2.37 -6.28
N ASP A 8 2.66 2.09 -7.42
CA ASP A 8 3.33 1.69 -8.66
C ASP A 8 2.37 1.96 -9.84
N ASP A 9 2.90 2.43 -10.97
CA ASP A 9 2.13 2.79 -12.17
C ASP A 9 1.76 1.59 -13.04
N ASP A 10 2.28 0.40 -12.72
CA ASP A 10 1.91 -0.87 -13.36
C ASP A 10 0.99 -1.72 -12.45
N ASP A 11 -0.20 -2.03 -12.98
CA ASP A 11 -1.22 -2.82 -12.28
C ASP A 11 -0.76 -4.26 -11.96
N LEU A 12 0.01 -4.88 -12.84
CA LEU A 12 0.53 -6.23 -12.65
C LEU A 12 1.57 -6.24 -11.52
N MET A 13 2.43 -5.23 -11.48
CA MET A 13 3.41 -5.06 -10.41
C MET A 13 2.76 -4.88 -9.05
N ARG A 14 1.73 -4.02 -8.93
CA ARG A 14 0.99 -3.88 -7.66
C ARG A 14 0.32 -5.18 -7.22
N ALA A 15 -0.32 -5.89 -8.14
CA ALA A 15 -0.96 -7.17 -7.83
C ALA A 15 0.06 -8.20 -7.32
N GLY A 16 1.23 -8.28 -7.96
CA GLY A 16 2.33 -9.15 -7.55
C GLY A 16 2.88 -8.78 -6.16
N LEU A 17 3.18 -7.50 -5.93
CA LEU A 17 3.65 -7.00 -4.64
C LEU A 17 2.64 -7.27 -3.53
N ARG A 18 1.35 -7.04 -3.78
CA ARG A 18 0.29 -7.34 -2.82
C ARG A 18 0.27 -8.83 -2.47
N ALA A 19 0.35 -9.72 -3.45
CA ALA A 19 0.34 -11.15 -3.22
C ALA A 19 1.52 -11.60 -2.34
N VAL A 20 2.72 -11.08 -2.62
CA VAL A 20 3.93 -11.38 -1.83
C VAL A 20 3.80 -10.82 -0.41
N LEU A 21 3.46 -9.54 -0.26
CA LEU A 21 3.40 -8.88 1.04
C LEU A 21 2.27 -9.44 1.93
N SER A 22 1.14 -9.84 1.34
CA SER A 22 0.02 -10.42 2.08
C SER A 22 0.31 -11.84 2.60
N SER A 23 1.43 -12.46 2.21
CA SER A 23 1.86 -13.76 2.75
C SER A 23 2.55 -13.64 4.12
N ASP A 24 2.99 -12.43 4.50
CA ASP A 24 3.61 -12.15 5.79
C ASP A 24 2.56 -11.57 6.76
N GLU A 25 2.26 -12.31 7.83
CA GLU A 25 1.27 -11.92 8.85
C GLU A 25 1.64 -10.64 9.63
N THR A 26 2.89 -10.19 9.53
CA THR A 26 3.35 -8.96 10.18
C THR A 26 3.09 -7.71 9.36
N ILE A 27 2.68 -7.85 8.10
CA ILE A 27 2.44 -6.78 7.14
C ILE A 27 0.94 -6.65 6.84
N ASP A 28 0.44 -5.42 6.90
CA ASP A 28 -0.94 -5.08 6.54
C ASP A 28 -0.96 -4.13 5.34
N VAL A 29 -1.36 -4.65 4.17
CA VAL A 29 -1.51 -3.85 2.94
C VAL A 29 -2.87 -3.16 2.96
N VAL A 30 -2.88 -1.89 3.37
CA VAL A 30 -4.12 -1.12 3.58
C VAL A 30 -4.63 -0.39 2.35
N GLY A 31 -3.87 -0.43 1.24
CA GLY A 31 -4.31 0.13 -0.02
C GLY A 31 -3.27 0.07 -1.13
N GLU A 32 -3.67 0.60 -2.28
CA GLU A 32 -2.87 0.71 -3.48
C GLU A 32 -3.12 2.08 -4.15
N ALA A 33 -2.14 2.57 -4.91
CA ALA A 33 -2.26 3.76 -5.75
C ALA A 33 -1.41 3.63 -7.01
N ALA A 34 -1.89 4.22 -8.12
CA ALA A 34 -1.18 4.20 -9.40
C ALA A 34 -0.08 5.28 -9.51
N ASP A 35 -0.10 6.29 -8.64
CA ASP A 35 0.84 7.40 -8.68
C ASP A 35 0.93 8.11 -7.32
N GLY A 36 1.85 9.08 -7.23
CA GLY A 36 2.08 9.84 -6.01
C GLY A 36 0.91 10.74 -5.58
N ARG A 37 0.11 11.25 -6.52
CA ARG A 37 -1.05 12.09 -6.19
C ARG A 37 -2.13 11.25 -5.53
N ALA A 38 -2.48 10.14 -6.15
CA ALA A 38 -3.41 9.15 -5.61
C ALA A 38 -2.91 8.59 -4.28
N ALA A 39 -1.59 8.34 -4.15
CA ALA A 39 -1.00 7.87 -2.90
C ALA A 39 -1.18 8.87 -1.76
N LEU A 40 -0.92 10.16 -1.98
CA LEU A 40 -1.12 11.19 -0.95
C LEU A 40 -2.59 11.30 -0.51
N ASP A 41 -3.52 11.18 -1.45
CA ASP A 41 -4.95 11.19 -1.12
C ASP A 41 -5.33 9.95 -0.31
N ARG A 42 -4.76 8.78 -0.62
CA ARG A 42 -4.93 7.56 0.19
C ARG A 42 -4.30 7.66 1.57
N VAL A 43 -3.08 8.17 1.69
CA VAL A 43 -2.43 8.37 3.00
C VAL A 43 -3.29 9.24 3.90
N ARG A 44 -3.88 10.32 3.37
CA ARG A 44 -4.81 11.18 4.14
C ARG A 44 -6.05 10.42 4.61
N GLN A 45 -6.68 9.63 3.73
CA GLN A 45 -7.87 8.84 4.05
C GLN A 45 -7.56 7.73 5.07
N LEU A 46 -6.42 7.05 4.91
CA LEU A 46 -6.00 5.94 5.76
C LEU A 46 -5.50 6.42 7.13
N SER A 47 -5.08 7.69 7.25
CA SER A 47 -4.62 8.32 8.50
C SER A 47 -3.67 7.42 9.31
N PRO A 48 -2.55 6.96 8.71
CA PRO A 48 -1.62 6.08 9.40
C PRO A 48 -1.06 6.76 10.64
N ARG A 49 -0.88 5.98 11.72
CA ARG A 49 -0.31 6.49 12.96
C ARG A 49 1.21 6.55 12.81
N TRP A 50 1.77 7.75 12.93
CA TRP A 50 3.20 7.99 12.99
C TRP A 50 3.58 7.97 14.48
N CYS A 51 4.37 6.99 14.91
CA CYS A 51 4.99 7.01 16.24
C CYS A 51 6.14 8.01 16.28
#